data_AF-A0A7C8ZG40-F1
#
_entry.id   AF-A0A7C8ZG40-F1
#
_cell.length_a   1.000
_cell.length_b   1.000
_cell.length_c   1.000
_cell.angle_alpha   90.00
_cell.angle_beta   90.00
_cell.angle_gamma   90.00
#
_symmetry.space_group_name_H-M   'P 1'
#
loop_
_entity.id
_entity.type
_entity.pdbx_description
1 polymer ?
#
loop_
_entity_poly.entity_id
_entity_poly.type
_entity_poly.pdbx_seq_one_letter_code
_entity_poly.pdbx_strand_id
1 'polypeptide(L)'
;SSIYYDSSSPDGSGWGAGSASKNIVSERNRRRKLNERLFALRAVVPNITKMDKASIIKDAIEHIQELHEQERRIRAEILELEYGKLRNNHCLPMDLEESFGVSPCKRKKKRVE
;
A
#
# COMPACT_ATOMS: atom_id res chain seq x y z
N SER A 1 46.18 -24.58 41.76
CA SER A 1 47.14 -24.47 40.66
C SER A 1 46.59 -25.19 39.45
N SER A 2 46.49 -24.67 38.23
CA SER A 2 46.97 -23.44 37.60
C SER A 2 45.95 -23.10 36.51
N ILE A 3 45.47 -21.85 36.49
CA ILE A 3 44.61 -21.32 35.43
C ILE A 3 45.58 -20.56 34.51
N TYR A 4 46.11 -21.23 33.48
CA TYR A 4 47.05 -20.60 32.55
C TYR A 4 46.26 -20.08 31.34
N TYR A 5 45.91 -18.80 31.38
CA TYR A 5 45.37 -18.05 30.25
C TYR A 5 46.58 -17.65 29.38
N ASP A 6 46.86 -18.43 28.34
CA ASP A 6 47.90 -18.14 27.37
C ASP A 6 47.42 -17.08 26.38
N SER A 7 48.13 -15.96 26.35
CA SER A 7 47.77 -14.76 25.60
C SER A 7 48.36 -14.83 24.19
N SER A 8 47.51 -14.85 23.15
CA SER A 8 47.82 -14.30 21.82
C SER A 8 46.53 -14.08 21.00
N SER A 9 46.29 -12.80 20.65
CA SER A 9 45.18 -12.25 19.87
C SER A 9 45.08 -12.79 18.43
N PRO A 10 43.92 -12.56 17.78
CA PRO A 10 43.99 -11.62 16.68
C PRO A 10 42.97 -10.49 16.84
N ASP A 11 43.48 -9.26 16.83
CA ASP A 11 42.71 -8.12 16.36
C ASP A 11 42.28 -8.39 14.91
N GLY A 12 41.05 -8.83 14.74
CA GLY A 12 40.40 -9.04 13.44
C GLY A 12 38.90 -9.23 13.69
N SER A 13 38.08 -8.19 13.71
CA SER A 13 37.85 -7.33 12.55
C SER A 13 36.99 -6.13 12.94
N GLY A 14 37.60 -4.95 13.05
CA GLY A 14 36.91 -3.65 13.12
C GLY A 14 36.06 -3.30 11.88
N TRP A 15 35.88 -4.25 10.95
CA TRP A 15 35.16 -4.08 9.69
C TRP A 15 33.68 -4.45 9.83
N GLY A 16 33.32 -5.22 10.87
CA GLY A 16 31.94 -5.58 11.18
C GLY A 16 31.20 -4.52 12.01
N ALA A 17 31.86 -3.86 12.97
CA ALA A 17 31.18 -2.92 13.87
C ALA A 17 30.81 -1.58 13.20
N GLY A 18 31.66 -1.05 12.31
CA GLY A 18 31.39 0.17 11.55
C GLY A 18 30.34 -0.01 10.45
N SER A 19 30.26 -1.20 9.85
CA SER A 19 29.22 -1.56 8.88
C SER A 19 27.91 -1.94 9.56
N ALA A 20 27.97 -2.68 10.68
CA ALA A 20 26.80 -3.01 11.49
C ALA A 20 26.16 -1.76 12.11
N SER A 21 26.93 -0.82 12.67
CA SER A 21 26.37 0.43 13.22
C SER A 21 25.65 1.27 12.17
N LYS A 22 26.23 1.42 10.97
CA LYS A 22 25.57 2.06 9.81
C LYS A 22 24.30 1.32 9.39
N ASN A 23 24.33 -0.02 9.37
CA ASN A 23 23.17 -0.86 9.07
C ASN A 23 22.05 -0.65 10.11
N ILE A 24 22.37 -0.63 11.40
CA ILE A 24 21.41 -0.39 12.49
C ILE A 24 20.75 0.98 12.37
N VAL A 25 21.52 2.04 12.08
CA VAL A 25 20.97 3.40 11.88
C VAL A 25 20.07 3.44 10.64
N SER A 26 20.52 2.83 9.54
CA SER A 26 19.73 2.73 8.30
C SER A 26 18.39 2.02 8.53
N GLU A 27 18.40 0.87 9.23
CA GLU A 27 17.19 0.12 9.53
C GLU A 27 16.25 0.88 10.47
N ARG A 28 16.77 1.60 11.47
CA ARG A 28 15.97 2.48 12.34
C ARG A 28 15.28 3.57 11.52
N ASN A 29 15.99 4.23 10.60
CA ASN A 29 15.41 5.26 9.74
C ASN A 29 14.34 4.68 8.80
N ARG A 30 14.57 3.50 8.24
CA ARG A 30 13.58 2.79 7.41
C ARG A 30 12.30 2.52 8.20
N ARG A 31 12.40 2.02 9.43
CA ARG A 31 11.25 1.77 10.33
C ARG A 31 10.52 3.06 10.71
N ARG A 32 11.26 4.14 11.00
CA ARG A 32 10.68 5.46 11.29
C ARG A 32 9.84 5.96 10.12
N LYS A 33 10.41 5.97 8.91
CA LYS A 33 9.72 6.39 7.67
C LYS A 33 8.48 5.56 7.37
N LEU A 34 8.53 4.25 7.61
CA LEU A 34 7.36 3.37 7.45
C LEU A 34 6.25 3.75 8.43
N ASN A 35 6.58 3.97 9.71
CA ASN A 35 5.60 4.33 10.72
C ASN A 35 5.03 5.74 10.46
N GLU A 36 5.84 6.70 10.04
CA GLU A 36 5.38 8.05 9.64
C GLU A 36 4.32 7.96 8.54
N ARG A 37 4.57 7.18 7.49
CA ARG A 37 3.61 6.97 6.40
C ARG A 37 2.33 6.28 6.88
N LEU A 38 2.44 5.31 7.79
CA LEU A 38 1.28 4.64 8.36
C LEU A 38 0.41 5.61 9.18
N PHE A 39 1.02 6.51 9.95
CA PHE A 39 0.28 7.53 10.70
C PHE A 39 -0.32 8.60 9.79
N ALA A 40 0.38 8.99 8.73
CA ALA A 40 -0.17 9.88 7.72
C ALA A 40 -1.39 9.26 7.01
N LEU A 41 -1.32 7.97 6.66
CA LEU A 41 -2.47 7.23 6.13
C LEU A 41 -3.64 7.24 7.12
N ARG A 42 -3.36 7.08 8.42
CA ARG A 42 -4.38 7.18 9.47
C ARG A 42 -5.05 8.56 9.52
N ALA A 43 -4.32 9.64 9.28
CA ALA A 43 -4.88 10.99 9.35
C ALA A 43 -5.92 11.27 8.25
N VAL A 44 -5.87 10.57 7.12
CA VAL A 44 -6.76 10.80 5.97
C VAL A 44 -7.96 9.86 5.89
N VAL A 45 -7.98 8.77 6.67
CA VAL A 45 -9.07 7.78 6.64
C VAL A 45 -10.09 8.09 7.74
N PRO A 46 -11.39 8.26 7.41
CA PRO A 46 -12.39 8.76 8.35
C PRO A 46 -12.85 7.77 9.43
N ASN A 47 -12.55 6.47 9.31
CA ASN A 47 -13.03 5.43 10.22
C ASN A 47 -11.95 4.40 10.57
N ILE A 48 -11.11 4.69 11.55
CA ILE A 48 -10.08 3.74 12.01
C ILE A 48 -10.60 2.97 13.19
N THR A 49 -10.97 1.72 12.92
CA THR A 49 -11.60 0.83 13.89
C THR A 49 -10.61 0.34 14.94
N LYS A 50 -9.36 0.10 14.52
CA LYS A 50 -8.28 -0.38 15.41
C LYS A 50 -6.95 0.22 15.03
N MET A 51 -6.08 0.30 16.03
CA MET A 51 -4.76 0.92 15.93
C MET A 51 -3.66 0.01 15.39
N ASP A 52 -3.96 -1.28 15.18
CA ASP A 52 -2.99 -2.21 14.63
C ASP A 52 -2.75 -1.96 13.14
N LYS A 53 -1.55 -2.32 12.67
CA LYS A 53 -1.11 -2.00 11.30
C LYS A 53 -1.99 -2.64 10.23
N ALA A 54 -2.52 -3.83 10.50
CA ALA A 54 -3.35 -4.56 9.54
C ALA A 54 -4.71 -3.90 9.41
N SER A 55 -5.35 -3.52 10.51
CA SER A 55 -6.59 -2.77 10.51
C SER A 55 -6.47 -1.41 9.83
N ILE A 56 -5.40 -0.63 10.08
CA ILE A 56 -5.21 0.66 9.38
C ILE A 56 -5.17 0.48 7.86
N ILE A 57 -4.47 -0.56 7.37
CA ILE A 57 -4.38 -0.83 5.93
C ILE A 57 -5.73 -1.31 5.39
N LYS A 58 -6.43 -2.17 6.13
CA LYS A 58 -7.76 -2.67 5.76
C LYS A 58 -8.77 -1.53 5.64
N ASP A 59 -8.87 -0.69 6.67
CA ASP A 59 -9.81 0.44 6.72
C ASP A 59 -9.51 1.44 5.58
N ALA A 60 -8.24 1.63 5.23
CA ALA A 60 -7.86 2.46 4.07
C ALA A 60 -8.32 1.88 2.73
N ILE A 61 -8.21 0.56 2.54
CA ILE A 61 -8.67 -0.11 1.32
C ILE A 61 -10.20 0.01 1.18
N GLU A 62 -10.92 -0.22 2.26
CA GLU A 62 -12.38 -0.11 2.30
C GLU A 62 -12.83 1.31 1.94
N HIS A 63 -12.15 2.33 2.49
CA HIS A 63 -12.48 3.72 2.16
C HIS A 63 -12.25 4.06 0.68
N ILE A 64 -11.17 3.58 0.06
CA ILE A 64 -10.92 3.80 -1.39
C ILE A 64 -12.03 3.14 -2.24
N GLN A 65 -12.49 1.95 -1.86
CA GLN A 65 -13.58 1.27 -2.56
C GLN A 65 -14.90 2.05 -2.44
N GLU A 66 -15.19 2.57 -1.26
CA GLU A 66 -16.35 3.44 -1.04
C GLU A 66 -16.28 4.70 -1.91
N LEU A 67 -15.12 5.36 -1.98
CA LEU A 67 -14.93 6.54 -2.84
C LEU A 67 -15.16 6.23 -4.32
N HIS A 68 -14.68 5.08 -4.83
CA HIS A 68 -14.95 4.66 -6.21
C HIS A 68 -16.44 4.36 -6.48
N GLU A 69 -17.18 3.83 -5.49
CA GLU A 69 -18.62 3.64 -5.61
C GLU A 69 -19.36 4.98 -5.64
N GLN A 70 -18.99 5.89 -4.73
CA GLN A 70 -19.54 7.24 -4.70
C GLN A 70 -19.27 8.00 -6.00
N GLU A 71 -18.05 7.90 -6.53
CA GLU A 71 -17.68 8.49 -7.81
C GLU A 71 -18.54 7.93 -8.96
N ARG A 72 -18.70 6.61 -9.07
CA ARG A 72 -19.54 5.99 -10.09
C ARG A 72 -21.00 6.42 -9.98
N ARG A 73 -21.53 6.45 -8.76
CA ARG A 73 -22.90 6.91 -8.50
C ARG A 73 -23.09 8.37 -8.90
N ILE A 74 -22.20 9.26 -8.48
CA ILE A 74 -22.29 10.69 -8.81
C ILE A 74 -22.15 10.91 -10.32
N ARG A 75 -21.22 10.21 -10.99
CA ARG A 75 -21.09 10.26 -12.46
C ARG A 75 -22.36 9.78 -13.15
N ALA A 76 -22.99 8.71 -12.68
CA ALA A 76 -24.28 8.25 -13.21
C ALA A 76 -25.39 9.28 -13.00
N GLU A 77 -25.50 9.89 -11.82
CA GLU A 77 -26.47 10.95 -11.53
C GLU A 77 -26.23 12.18 -12.42
N ILE A 78 -24.97 12.58 -12.65
CA ILE A 78 -24.62 13.67 -13.59
C ILE A 78 -25.06 13.32 -15.01
N LEU A 79 -24.75 12.11 -15.49
CA LEU A 79 -25.16 11.66 -16.82
C LEU A 79 -26.68 11.65 -16.95
N GLU A 80 -27.41 11.15 -15.96
CA GLU A 80 -28.89 11.18 -15.96
C GLU A 80 -29.44 12.61 -15.98
N LEU A 81 -28.83 13.54 -15.25
CA LEU A 81 -29.22 14.95 -15.25
C LEU A 81 -28.89 15.64 -16.58
N GLU A 82 -27.74 15.34 -17.17
CA GLU A 82 -27.34 15.82 -18.49
C GLU A 82 -28.26 15.27 -19.59
N TYR A 83 -28.60 13.97 -19.53
CA TYR A 83 -29.59 13.35 -20.40
C TYR A 83 -31.01 13.85 -20.16
N GLY A 84 -31.38 14.13 -18.91
CA GLY A 84 -32.64 14.77 -18.55
C GLY A 84 -32.74 16.17 -19.14
N LYS A 85 -31.62 16.91 -19.17
CA LYS A 85 -31.51 18.22 -19.81
C LYS A 85 -31.56 18.12 -21.34
N LEU A 86 -31.04 17.03 -21.91
CA LEU A 86 -31.22 16.68 -23.32
C LEU A 86 -32.59 16.05 -23.65
N ARG A 87 -33.45 15.64 -22.71
CA ARG A 87 -34.81 15.17 -23.07
C ARG A 87 -35.72 16.27 -23.61
N ASN A 88 -35.31 17.54 -23.48
CA ASN A 88 -35.88 18.62 -24.30
C ASN A 88 -35.45 18.55 -25.78
N ASN A 89 -34.54 17.64 -26.17
CA ASN A 89 -34.04 17.35 -27.51
C ASN A 89 -33.52 15.88 -27.65
N HIS A 90 -34.43 14.96 -28.00
CA HIS A 90 -34.24 13.53 -28.32
C HIS A 90 -32.81 12.98 -28.61
N CYS A 91 -32.50 11.85 -27.94
CA CYS A 91 -31.77 10.66 -28.42
C CYS A 91 -30.22 10.57 -28.34
N LEU A 92 -29.75 9.43 -27.79
CA LEU A 92 -28.58 8.57 -28.15
C LEU A 92 -27.75 8.08 -26.93
N PRO A 93 -26.68 7.27 -27.05
CA PRO A 93 -26.67 5.87 -26.62
C PRO A 93 -25.78 5.61 -25.39
N MET A 94 -26.14 4.58 -24.61
CA MET A 94 -25.28 4.06 -23.54
C MET A 94 -24.19 3.17 -24.15
N ASP A 95 -23.05 3.75 -24.53
CA ASP A 95 -21.80 3.01 -24.77
C ASP A 95 -20.60 3.91 -24.45
N LEU A 96 -20.16 3.90 -23.20
CA LEU A 96 -18.81 4.35 -22.86
C LEU A 96 -18.21 3.40 -21.83
N GLU A 97 -17.62 2.32 -22.34
CA GLU A 97 -16.59 1.59 -21.62
C GLU A 97 -15.42 2.55 -21.35
N GLU A 98 -15.28 2.99 -20.11
CA GLU A 98 -14.06 3.64 -19.64
C GLU A 98 -13.15 2.58 -19.00
N SER A 99 -12.17 2.18 -19.82
CA SER A 99 -11.01 1.37 -19.47
C SER A 99 -10.26 1.93 -18.25
N PHE A 100 -10.41 1.30 -17.09
CA PHE A 100 -9.41 1.34 -16.03
C PHE A 100 -8.91 -0.07 -15.76
N GLY A 101 -7.78 -0.37 -16.39
CA GLY A 101 -7.13 -1.66 -16.40
C GLY A 101 -6.79 -2.16 -15.01
N VAL A 102 -7.44 -3.26 -14.62
CA VAL A 102 -6.84 -4.26 -13.75
C VAL A 102 -6.47 -5.44 -14.63
N SER A 103 -5.19 -5.51 -15.01
CA SER A 103 -4.67 -6.65 -15.76
C SER A 103 -4.78 -7.94 -14.92
N PRO A 104 -5.41 -9.02 -15.42
CA PRO A 104 -5.34 -10.32 -14.76
C PRO A 104 -3.99 -10.96 -15.08
N CYS A 105 -3.11 -11.09 -14.08
CA CYS A 105 -1.89 -11.90 -14.19
C CYS A 105 -2.27 -13.38 -14.42
N LYS A 106 -2.14 -13.86 -15.66
CA LYS A 106 -2.37 -15.28 -16.02
C LYS A 106 -1.32 -16.15 -15.33
N ARG A 107 -1.74 -17.00 -14.39
CA ARG A 107 -0.93 -18.12 -13.87
C ARG A 107 -0.90 -19.25 -14.91
N LYS A 108 0.30 -19.68 -15.33
CA LYS A 108 0.49 -20.80 -16.27
C LYS A 108 0.07 -22.12 -15.61
N LYS A 109 -0.85 -22.87 -16.24
CA LYS A 109 -1.12 -24.29 -15.90
C LYS A 109 -0.03 -25.15 -16.52
N LYS A 110 0.68 -25.92 -15.70
CA LYS A 110 1.60 -26.97 -16.15
C LYS A 110 0.76 -28.17 -16.59
N ARG A 111 0.87 -28.56 -17.86
CA ARG A 111 0.33 -29.82 -18.38
C ARG A 111 1.22 -30.94 -17.82
N VAL A 112 0.63 -31.89 -17.12
CA VAL A 112 1.26 -33.18 -16.82
C VAL A 112 0.78 -34.12 -17.93
N GLU A 113 1.73 -34.83 -18.55
CA GLU A 113 1.48 -35.92 -19.52
C GLU A 113 0.73 -37.08 -18.88
#